data_AF-A0A7M7NTX6-F1
#
_entry.id   AF-A0A7M7NTX6-F1
#
_cell.length_a   1.000
_cell.length_b   1.000
_cell.length_c   1.000
_cell.angle_alpha   90.00
_cell.angle_beta   90.00
_cell.angle_gamma   90.00
#
_symmetry.space_group_name_H-M   'P 1'
#
loop_
_entity.id
_entity.type
_entity.pdbx_description
1 polymer ?
#
loop_
_entity_poly.entity_id
_entity_poly.type
_entity_poly.pdbx_seq_one_letter_code
_entity_poly.pdbx_strand_id
1 'polypeptide(L)'
;MIEDGEIHATISKQNGMVHFHDNPEKYDNPAVLRHVEQQMQHCISLDEKLESMDQEIAVNPQYVQKSMGVREDDEVGGVFGGK
;
A
#
# COMPACT_ATOMS: atom_id res chain seq x y z
N MET A 1 27.80 -0.76 -3.39
CA MET A 1 27.96 0.69 -3.40
C MET A 1 28.02 1.30 -4.80
N ILE A 2 29.16 1.35 -5.50
CA ILE A 2 29.21 1.97 -6.85
C ILE A 2 28.60 1.03 -7.91
N GLU A 3 28.97 -0.25 -7.91
CA GLU A 3 28.43 -1.24 -8.86
C GLU A 3 26.93 -1.51 -8.65
N ASP A 4 26.46 -1.42 -7.40
CA ASP A 4 25.05 -1.57 -7.05
C ASP A 4 24.21 -0.31 -7.35
N GLY A 5 24.83 0.77 -7.84
CA GLY A 5 24.15 2.02 -8.17
C GLY A 5 23.73 2.88 -6.96
N GLU A 6 24.19 2.54 -5.76
CA GLU A 6 23.87 3.27 -4.52
C GLU A 6 24.65 4.60 -4.43
N ILE A 7 25.84 4.66 -5.04
CA ILE A 7 26.69 5.86 -5.07
C ILE A 7 27.18 6.09 -6.49
N HIS A 8 26.93 7.29 -7.01
CA HIS A 8 27.49 7.76 -8.27
C HIS A 8 28.88 8.33 -8.04
N ALA A 9 29.90 7.48 -8.18
CA ALA A 9 31.30 7.89 -8.00
C ALA A 9 32.23 7.07 -8.89
N THR A 10 33.46 7.55 -9.07
CA THR A 10 34.53 6.81 -9.75
C THR A 10 35.79 6.79 -8.89
N ILE A 11 36.46 5.64 -8.85
CA ILE A 11 37.73 5.47 -8.12
C ILE A 11 38.88 5.57 -9.12
N SER A 12 39.74 6.57 -8.93
CA SER A 12 40.96 6.73 -9.73
C SER A 12 42.11 5.98 -9.06
N LYS A 13 42.49 4.82 -9.62
CA LYS A 13 43.56 3.96 -9.08
C LYS A 13 44.96 4.58 -9.17
N GLN A 14 45.16 5.55 -10.07
CA GLN A 14 46.45 6.20 -10.28
C GLN A 14 46.84 7.13 -9.11
N ASN A 15 45.87 7.75 -8.46
CA ASN A 15 46.07 8.72 -7.38
C ASN A 15 45.34 8.33 -6.07
N GLY A 16 44.63 7.20 -6.04
CA GLY A 16 43.91 6.71 -4.87
C GLY A 16 42.70 7.55 -4.46
N MET A 17 42.20 8.43 -5.35
CA MET A 17 41.12 9.36 -5.05
C MET A 17 39.76 8.81 -5.48
N VAL A 18 38.72 9.22 -4.74
CA VAL A 18 37.32 8.98 -5.09
C VAL A 18 36.71 10.28 -5.60
N HIS A 19 36.20 10.25 -6.82
CA HIS A 19 35.47 11.36 -7.42
C HIS A 19 33.98 11.08 -7.31
N PHE A 20 33.26 11.89 -6.52
CA PHE A 20 31.81 11.82 -6.43
C PHE A 20 31.18 12.61 -7.59
N HIS A 21 30.20 12.01 -8.23
CA HIS A 21 29.41 12.61 -9.29
C HIS A 21 27.99 12.83 -8.78
N ASP A 22 27.30 13.80 -9.37
CA ASP A 22 25.86 13.93 -9.19
C ASP A 22 25.14 12.77 -9.89
N ASN A 23 23.94 12.45 -9.40
CA ASN A 23 23.08 11.46 -10.05
C ASN A 23 22.78 11.91 -11.50
N PRO A 24 23.13 11.12 -12.53
CA PRO A 24 22.91 11.45 -13.94
C PRO A 24 21.45 11.33 -14.37
N GLU A 25 20.56 10.77 -13.54
CA GLU A 25 19.14 10.67 -13.84
C GLU A 25 18.49 12.07 -13.90
N LYS A 26 17.97 12.43 -15.07
CA LYS A 26 17.33 13.73 -15.33
C LYS A 26 15.80 13.65 -15.36
N TYR A 27 15.22 12.45 -15.24
CA TYR A 27 13.78 12.20 -15.29
C TYR A 27 13.09 12.68 -16.57
N ASP A 28 13.86 12.94 -17.63
CA ASP A 28 13.39 13.46 -18.92
C ASP A 28 13.22 12.34 -19.97
N ASN A 29 13.41 11.08 -19.56
CA ASN A 29 13.34 9.94 -20.46
C ASN A 29 11.93 9.29 -20.47
N PRO A 30 11.49 8.71 -21.60
CA PRO A 30 10.21 8.01 -21.69
C PRO A 30 10.09 6.75 -20.81
N ALA A 31 11.20 6.23 -20.27
CA ALA A 31 11.14 5.09 -19.36
C ALA A 31 10.65 5.50 -17.98
N VAL A 32 11.05 6.68 -17.49
CA VAL A 32 10.53 7.28 -16.25
C VAL A 32 9.04 7.55 -16.37
N LEU A 33 8.58 8.11 -17.50
CA LEU A 33 7.15 8.33 -17.71
C LEU A 33 6.37 7.00 -17.62
N ARG A 34 6.81 5.97 -18.35
CA ARG A 34 6.18 4.64 -18.29
C ARG A 34 6.22 4.04 -16.89
N HIS A 35 7.31 4.24 -16.15
CA HIS A 35 7.41 3.78 -14.77
C HIS A 35 6.37 4.47 -13.88
N VAL A 36 6.23 5.79 -13.99
CA VAL A 36 5.22 6.56 -13.25
C VAL A 36 3.80 6.10 -13.63
N GLU A 37 3.51 5.92 -14.92
CA GLU A 37 2.22 5.40 -15.37
C GLU A 37 1.91 4.02 -14.78
N GLN A 38 2.89 3.11 -14.76
CA GLN A 38 2.74 1.78 -14.14
C GLN A 38 2.47 1.87 -12.64
N GLN A 39 3.20 2.73 -11.91
CA GLN A 39 2.94 2.92 -10.48
C GLN A 39 1.55 3.51 -10.24
N MET A 40 1.12 4.47 -11.06
CA MET A 40 -0.21 5.06 -10.96
C MET A 40 -1.31 4.02 -11.20
N GLN A 41 -1.16 3.15 -12.20
CA GLN A 41 -2.10 2.05 -12.45
C GLN A 41 -2.17 1.09 -11.25
N HIS A 42 -1.03 0.78 -10.62
CA HIS A 42 -1.02 -0.04 -9.42
C HIS A 42 -1.79 0.63 -8.28
N CYS A 43 -1.60 1.93 -8.06
CA CYS A 43 -2.36 2.67 -7.05
C CYS A 43 -3.87 2.66 -7.32
N ILE A 44 -4.29 2.83 -8.58
CA ILE A 44 -5.72 2.77 -8.95
C ILE A 44 -6.29 1.38 -8.66
N SER A 45 -5.62 0.31 -9.09
CA SER A 45 -6.09 -1.05 -8.82
C SER A 45 -6.13 -1.38 -7.32
N LEU A 46 -5.23 -0.80 -6.53
CA LEU A 46 -5.25 -0.93 -5.08
C LEU A 46 -6.45 -0.20 -4.47
N ASP A 47 -6.75 1.01 -4.95
CA ASP A 47 -7.90 1.81 -4.50
C ASP A 47 -9.22 1.10 -4.77
N GLU A 48 -9.43 0.59 -6.00
CA GLU A 48 -10.61 -0.19 -6.36
C GLU A 48 -10.79 -1.42 -5.45
N LYS A 49 -9.68 -2.08 -5.09
CA LYS A 49 -9.71 -3.21 -4.16
C LYS A 49 -10.09 -2.77 -2.75
N LEU A 50 -9.60 -1.63 -2.29
CA LEU A 50 -9.96 -1.08 -0.98
C LEU A 50 -11.44 -0.70 -0.94
N GLU A 51 -11.98 -0.08 -1.99
CA GLU A 51 -13.42 0.20 -2.10
C GLU A 51 -14.27 -1.08 -2.05
N SER A 52 -13.86 -2.12 -2.77
CA SER A 52 -14.54 -3.43 -2.72
C SER A 52 -14.53 -4.00 -1.30
N MET A 53 -13.40 -3.94 -0.61
CA MET A 53 -13.29 -4.41 0.77
C MET A 53 -14.16 -3.59 1.73
N ASP A 54 -14.19 -2.27 1.57
CA ASP A 54 -15.04 -1.39 2.38
C ASP A 54 -16.53 -1.73 2.19
N GLN A 55 -16.95 -1.92 0.94
CA GLN A 55 -18.32 -2.32 0.63
C GLN A 55 -18.69 -3.68 1.25
N GLU A 56 -17.80 -4.66 1.17
CA GLU A 56 -18.01 -5.99 1.78
C GLU A 56 -18.15 -5.90 3.30
N ILE A 57 -17.33 -5.08 3.96
CA ILE A 57 -17.39 -4.87 5.41
C ILE A 57 -18.67 -4.13 5.79
N ALA A 58 -19.05 -3.09 5.03
CA ALA A 58 -20.22 -2.28 5.30
C ALA A 58 -21.54 -3.08 5.30
N VAL A 59 -21.62 -4.14 4.49
CA VAL A 59 -22.79 -5.03 4.43
C VAL A 59 -22.65 -6.29 5.29
N ASN A 60 -21.51 -6.48 5.96
CA ASN A 60 -21.27 -7.67 6.79
C ASN A 60 -22.22 -7.66 8.01
N PRO A 61 -23.13 -8.63 8.16
CA PRO A 61 -24.14 -8.61 9.22
C PRO A 61 -23.56 -8.55 10.63
N GLN A 62 -22.45 -9.26 10.88
CA GLN A 62 -21.80 -9.26 12.20
C GLN A 62 -21.19 -7.90 12.51
N TYR A 63 -20.58 -7.26 11.51
CA TYR A 63 -20.03 -5.92 11.64
C TYR A 63 -21.16 -4.90 11.87
N VAL A 64 -22.22 -4.95 11.07
CA VAL A 64 -23.40 -4.08 11.19
C VAL A 64 -24.06 -4.20 12.56
N GLN A 65 -24.32 -5.43 13.04
CA GLN A 65 -24.92 -5.67 14.37
C GLN A 65 -24.07 -5.07 15.50
N LYS A 66 -22.76 -5.30 15.47
CA LYS A 66 -21.82 -4.72 16.45
C LYS A 66 -21.77 -3.20 16.36
N SER A 67 -21.79 -2.65 15.14
CA SER A 67 -21.78 -1.20 14.87
C SER A 67 -23.04 -0.50 15.37
N MET A 68 -24.19 -1.18 15.27
CA MET A 68 -25.48 -0.70 15.78
C MET A 68 -25.63 -0.87 17.31
N GLY A 69 -24.61 -1.38 18.00
CA GLY A 69 -24.65 -1.61 19.45
C GLY A 69 -25.54 -2.78 19.86
N VAL A 70 -25.95 -3.65 18.92
CA VAL A 70 -26.65 -4.90 19.22
C VAL A 70 -25.62 -5.81 19.87
N ARG A 71 -25.79 -6.06 21.17
CA ARG A 71 -24.92 -6.97 21.91
C ARG A 71 -25.24 -8.41 21.51
N GLU A 72 -24.21 -9.25 21.43
CA GLU A 72 -24.33 -10.69 21.13
C GLU A 72 -25.17 -11.47 22.17
N ASP A 73 -25.63 -10.81 23.25
CA ASP A 73 -26.50 -11.34 24.31
C ASP A 73 -28.02 -11.26 24.02
N ASP A 74 -28.47 -10.66 22.90
CA ASP A 74 -29.91 -10.54 22.60
C ASP A 74 -30.52 -11.75 21.85
N GLU A 75 -29.73 -12.81 21.58
CA GLU A 75 -30.26 -14.10 21.13
C GLU A 75 -30.02 -15.20 22.17
N VAL A 76 -31.15 -15.74 22.67
CA VAL A 76 -31.33 -16.86 23.62
C VAL A 76 -31.41 -16.47 25.10
N GLY A 77 -32.51 -15.81 25.48
CA GLY A 77 -32.79 -15.47 26.89
C GLY A 77 -34.25 -15.27 27.27
N GLY A 78 -35.21 -15.97 26.63
CA GLY A 78 -36.64 -15.93 26.98
C GLY A 78 -37.16 -17.30 27.39
N VAL A 79 -36.89 -17.71 28.63
CA VAL A 79 -37.37 -18.93 29.28
C VAL A 79 -38.90 -18.93 29.45
N PHE A 80 -39.51 -20.09 29.18
CA PHE A 80 -40.76 -20.66 29.71
C PHE A 80 -41.57 -19.83 30.75
N GLY A 81 -42.91 -19.77 30.58
CA GLY A 81 -43.85 -19.88 31.71
C GLY A 81 -45.15 -19.05 31.71
N GLY A 82 -46.29 -19.73 31.51
CA GLY A 82 -47.64 -19.38 32.02
C GLY A 82 -48.42 -18.28 31.28
N LYS A 83 -49.70 -18.40 30.94
CA LYS A 83 -50.82 -19.26 31.35
C LYS A 83 -51.70 -19.57 30.15
#